data_AF-A0A2N3RKA4-F1
#
_entry.id   AF-A0A2N3RKA4-F1
#
_cell.length_a   1.000
_cell.length_b   1.000
_cell.length_c   1.000
_cell.angle_alpha   90.00
_cell.angle_beta   90.00
_cell.angle_gamma   90.00
#
_symmetry.space_group_name_H-M   'P 1'
#
loop_
_entity.id
_entity.type
_entity.pdbx_description
1 polymer ?
#
loop_
_entity_poly.entity_id
_entity_poly.type
_entity_poly.pdbx_seq_one_letter_code
_entity_poly.pdbx_strand_id
1 'polypeptide(L)'
;MLFLTIAVQGSLQAMQPAPSNEAEQALAYVLKNDSVLSRTFGACPDLTFKRTQAKASKAFLIEGTCNVKDNPEEDADCPAYQVRATGTIDTPTHWTVRQLQLTLACSGEGAAAAAAAQR
;
A
#
# COMPACT_ATOMS: atom_id res chain seq x y z
N MET A 1 -34.84 -17.09 -44.29
CA MET A 1 -34.54 -16.40 -43.02
C MET A 1 -33.07 -16.60 -42.72
N LEU A 2 -32.28 -15.52 -42.73
CA LEU A 2 -30.83 -15.54 -42.50
C LEU A 2 -30.60 -15.25 -41.01
N PHE A 3 -30.14 -16.23 -40.26
CA PHE A 3 -29.81 -16.06 -38.84
C PHE A 3 -28.32 -15.71 -38.73
N LEU A 4 -28.00 -14.43 -38.43
CA LEU A 4 -26.65 -14.03 -38.05
C LEU A 4 -26.43 -14.37 -36.57
N THR A 5 -25.56 -15.33 -36.29
CA THR A 5 -25.05 -15.61 -34.95
C THR A 5 -23.99 -14.57 -34.60
N ILE A 6 -24.31 -13.67 -33.67
CA ILE A 6 -23.35 -12.69 -33.14
C ILE A 6 -22.46 -13.41 -32.14
N ALA A 7 -21.24 -13.75 -32.55
CA ALA A 7 -20.21 -14.20 -31.62
C ALA A 7 -19.81 -13.01 -30.74
N VAL A 8 -20.25 -13.01 -29.48
CA VAL A 8 -19.75 -12.08 -28.46
C VAL A 8 -18.30 -12.46 -28.19
N GLN A 9 -17.37 -11.84 -28.92
CA GLN A 9 -15.94 -11.91 -28.61
C GLN A 9 -15.72 -11.16 -27.30
N GLY A 10 -15.84 -11.88 -26.18
CA GLY A 10 -15.41 -11.39 -24.88
C GLY A 10 -13.91 -11.13 -24.95
N SER A 11 -13.54 -9.86 -25.01
CA SER A 11 -12.16 -9.40 -24.96
C SER A 11 -11.55 -9.85 -23.64
N LEU A 12 -10.86 -10.99 -23.64
CA LEU A 12 -9.85 -11.31 -22.64
C LEU A 12 -8.74 -10.27 -22.82
N GLN A 13 -8.91 -9.10 -22.22
CA GLN A 13 -7.80 -8.19 -21.99
C GLN A 13 -6.84 -8.95 -21.07
N ALA A 14 -5.86 -9.60 -21.68
CA ALA A 14 -4.77 -10.23 -20.99
C ALA A 14 -4.16 -9.15 -20.09
N MET A 15 -4.32 -9.35 -18.78
CA MET A 15 -3.88 -8.42 -17.76
C MET A 15 -2.37 -8.26 -17.91
N GLN A 16 -1.95 -7.12 -18.47
CA GLN A 16 -0.55 -6.87 -18.75
C GLN A 16 0.24 -7.01 -17.45
N PRO A 17 1.44 -7.61 -17.50
CA PRO A 17 2.31 -7.64 -16.34
C PRO A 17 2.53 -6.20 -15.85
N ALA A 18 2.52 -6.04 -14.53
CA ALA A 18 2.87 -4.80 -13.89
C ALA A 18 4.21 -4.26 -14.43
N PRO A 19 4.34 -2.95 -14.68
CA PRO A 19 5.63 -2.33 -14.95
C PRO A 19 6.65 -2.67 -13.86
N SER A 20 7.93 -2.80 -14.21
CA SER A 20 8.98 -3.10 -13.24
C SER A 20 9.15 -2.03 -12.16
N ASN A 21 8.67 -0.82 -12.42
CA ASN A 21 8.68 0.33 -11.50
C ASN A 21 7.27 0.69 -10.98
N GLU A 22 6.32 -0.26 -11.01
CA GLU A 22 4.96 0.00 -10.50
C GLU A 22 5.00 0.44 -9.03
N ALA A 23 5.83 -0.20 -8.21
CA ALA A 23 5.89 0.10 -6.78
C ALA A 23 6.30 1.56 -6.51
N GLU A 24 7.34 2.06 -7.18
CA GLU A 24 7.73 3.46 -7.04
C GLU A 24 6.67 4.41 -7.60
N GLN A 25 6.08 4.08 -8.76
CA GLN A 25 5.02 4.91 -9.36
C GLN A 25 3.77 4.98 -8.48
N ALA A 26 3.34 3.87 -7.92
CA ALA A 26 2.17 3.78 -7.07
C ALA A 26 2.39 4.55 -5.76
N LEU A 27 3.56 4.39 -5.13
CA LEU A 27 3.90 5.14 -3.92
C LEU A 27 3.98 6.65 -4.20
N ALA A 28 4.65 7.05 -5.29
CA ALA A 28 4.72 8.44 -5.69
C ALA A 28 3.33 9.03 -6.01
N TYR A 29 2.46 8.26 -6.68
CA TYR A 29 1.09 8.66 -6.95
C TYR A 29 0.30 8.86 -5.67
N VAL A 30 0.32 7.89 -4.75
CA VAL A 30 -0.43 7.96 -3.49
C VAL A 30 0.07 9.12 -2.64
N LEU A 31 1.38 9.29 -2.46
CA LEU A 31 1.95 10.39 -1.67
C LEU A 31 1.73 11.77 -2.33
N LYS A 32 1.50 11.83 -3.64
CA LYS A 32 1.15 13.07 -4.34
C LYS A 32 -0.34 13.43 -4.19
N ASN A 33 -1.23 12.44 -4.18
CA ASN A 33 -2.68 12.66 -4.27
C ASN A 33 -3.42 12.51 -2.92
N ASP A 34 -2.84 11.80 -1.95
CA ASP A 34 -3.37 11.69 -0.59
C ASP A 34 -2.65 12.68 0.33
N SER A 35 -3.32 13.80 0.63
CA SER A 35 -2.71 14.89 1.39
C SER A 35 -2.43 14.55 2.85
N VAL A 36 -3.17 13.59 3.44
CA VAL A 36 -2.95 13.15 4.81
C VAL A 36 -1.68 12.30 4.86
N LEU A 37 -1.59 11.28 4.00
CA LEU A 37 -0.40 10.44 3.90
C LEU A 37 0.85 11.24 3.55
N SER A 38 0.73 12.20 2.62
CA SER A 38 1.85 13.06 2.21
C SER A 38 2.41 13.87 3.38
N ARG A 39 1.54 14.55 4.13
CA ARG A 39 1.95 15.43 5.23
C ARG A 39 2.53 14.66 6.41
N THR A 40 1.97 13.50 6.71
CA THR A 40 2.37 12.73 7.89
C THR A 40 3.53 11.79 7.59
N PHE A 41 3.60 11.20 6.39
CA PHE A 41 4.55 10.12 6.07
C PHE A 41 5.33 10.33 4.78
N GLY A 42 5.22 11.48 4.11
CA GLY A 42 5.92 11.73 2.84
C GLY A 42 7.46 11.72 2.96
N ALA A 43 7.99 11.97 4.15
CA ALA A 43 9.42 11.87 4.46
C ALA A 43 9.83 10.49 5.03
N CYS A 44 8.90 9.53 5.14
CA CYS A 44 9.18 8.21 5.70
C CYS A 44 9.91 7.34 4.67
N PRO A 45 11.20 7.00 4.89
CA PRO A 45 12.01 6.29 3.90
C PRO A 45 11.60 4.82 3.75
N ASP A 46 10.92 4.24 4.75
CA ASP A 46 10.65 2.80 4.83
C ASP A 46 9.26 2.39 4.31
N LEU A 47 8.53 3.30 3.67
CA LEU A 47 7.25 2.95 3.03
C LEU A 47 7.49 2.09 1.78
N THR A 48 6.84 0.94 1.75
CA THR A 48 6.91 -0.01 0.64
C THR A 48 5.54 -0.29 0.07
N PHE A 49 5.42 -0.39 -1.26
CA PHE A 49 4.19 -0.77 -1.94
C PHE A 49 4.20 -2.26 -2.29
N LYS A 50 3.10 -2.95 -2.01
CA LYS A 50 2.90 -4.37 -2.32
C LYS A 50 1.47 -4.60 -2.81
N ARG A 51 1.29 -5.49 -3.79
CA ARG A 51 -0.04 -6.02 -4.14
C ARG A 51 -0.41 -7.09 -3.10
N THR A 52 -1.61 -7.02 -2.54
CA THR A 52 -1.98 -7.87 -1.39
C THR A 52 -2.30 -9.32 -1.76
N GLN A 53 -2.54 -9.65 -3.03
CA GLN A 53 -2.66 -11.02 -3.56
C GLN A 53 -2.30 -11.10 -5.06
N ALA A 54 -2.28 -12.33 -5.61
CA ALA A 54 -1.91 -12.69 -6.99
C ALA A 54 -2.44 -11.71 -8.04
N LYS A 55 -1.68 -11.57 -9.15
CA LYS A 55 -1.74 -10.59 -10.27
C LYS A 55 -3.10 -9.99 -10.71
N ALA A 56 -4.25 -10.54 -10.29
CA ALA A 56 -5.60 -10.03 -10.48
C ALA A 56 -6.19 -9.20 -9.32
N SER A 57 -5.52 -9.14 -8.16
CA SER A 57 -5.94 -8.29 -7.06
C SER A 57 -5.87 -6.82 -7.46
N LYS A 58 -7.02 -6.14 -7.47
CA LYS A 58 -7.08 -4.68 -7.47
C LYS A 58 -6.73 -4.10 -6.11
N ALA A 59 -6.38 -4.89 -5.11
CA ALA A 59 -6.01 -4.38 -3.79
C ALA A 59 -4.49 -4.24 -3.64
N PHE A 60 -4.08 -3.17 -2.96
CA PHE A 60 -2.69 -2.91 -2.61
C PHE A 60 -2.54 -2.60 -1.12
N LEU A 61 -1.30 -2.66 -0.66
CA LEU A 61 -0.83 -2.33 0.65
C LEU A 61 0.40 -1.43 0.54
N ILE A 62 0.41 -0.35 1.29
CA ILE A 62 1.59 0.43 1.62
C ILE A 62 1.89 0.17 3.09
N GLU A 63 3.10 -0.26 3.40
CA GLU A 63 3.53 -0.49 4.78
C GLU A 63 4.96 -0.03 5.02
N GLY A 64 5.22 0.46 6.23
CA GLY A 64 6.53 0.90 6.66
C GLY A 64 6.53 1.33 8.12
N THR A 65 7.71 1.57 8.67
CA THR A 65 7.87 2.13 10.02
C THR A 65 8.38 3.55 9.89
N CYS A 66 7.70 4.50 10.52
CA CYS A 66 7.98 5.91 10.36
C CYS A 66 8.20 6.59 11.71
N ASN A 67 9.36 7.22 11.86
CA ASN A 67 9.68 8.10 12.99
C ASN A 67 9.14 9.49 12.66
N VAL A 68 7.82 9.68 12.83
CA VAL A 68 7.15 10.96 12.51
C VAL A 68 7.04 11.90 13.71
N LYS A 69 7.40 11.41 14.89
CA LYS A 69 7.41 12.19 16.12
C LYS A 69 8.69 13.04 16.17
N ASP A 70 8.55 14.24 16.72
CA ASP A 70 9.59 15.26 16.77
C ASP A 70 9.87 15.76 18.19
N ASN A 71 9.19 15.20 19.19
CA ASN A 71 9.35 15.60 20.58
C ASN A 71 9.90 14.44 21.45
N PRO A 72 10.92 14.72 22.30
CA PRO A 72 11.56 13.69 23.12
C PRO A 72 10.63 13.01 24.13
N GLU A 73 9.56 13.68 24.56
CA GLU A 73 8.62 13.16 25.56
C GLU A 73 7.71 12.07 24.98
N GLU A 74 7.24 12.21 23.74
CA GLU A 74 6.46 11.19 23.03
C GLU A 74 7.33 10.04 22.48
N ASP A 75 8.64 10.28 22.33
CA ASP A 75 9.62 9.34 21.79
C ASP A 75 10.20 8.37 22.82
N ALA A 76 10.02 8.66 24.11
CA ALA A 76 10.66 7.89 25.19
C ALA A 76 10.33 6.39 25.15
N ASP A 77 9.07 6.05 24.87
CA ASP A 77 8.60 4.66 24.89
C ASP A 77 8.23 4.12 23.50
N CYS A 78 7.73 4.97 22.59
CA CYS A 78 7.20 4.58 21.29
C CYS A 78 7.63 5.55 20.17
N PRO A 79 8.89 5.50 19.73
CA PRO A 79 9.47 6.52 18.84
C PRO A 79 8.94 6.48 17.40
N ALA A 80 8.17 5.45 17.04
CA ALA A 80 7.74 5.23 15.66
C ALA A 80 6.28 4.80 15.56
N TYR A 81 5.74 4.92 14.36
CA TYR A 81 4.50 4.28 13.96
C TYR A 81 4.75 3.24 12.88
N GLN A 82 4.19 2.05 13.06
CA GLN A 82 3.95 1.15 11.95
C GLN A 82 2.73 1.67 11.16
N VAL A 83 2.99 2.06 9.92
CA VAL A 83 1.99 2.59 9.00
C VAL A 83 1.50 1.45 8.12
N ARG A 84 0.18 1.32 8.00
CA ARG A 84 -0.46 0.36 7.11
C ARG A 84 -1.60 1.02 6.35
N ALA A 85 -1.38 1.32 5.07
CA ALA A 85 -2.40 1.86 4.18
C ALA A 85 -2.83 0.81 3.17
N THR A 86 -4.11 0.47 3.12
CA THR A 86 -4.65 -0.42 2.09
C THR A 86 -5.56 0.34 1.15
N GLY A 87 -5.61 -0.11 -0.10
CA GLY A 87 -6.36 0.60 -1.12
C GLY A 87 -6.65 -0.22 -2.36
N THR A 88 -7.21 0.44 -3.36
CA THR A 88 -7.56 -0.14 -4.65
C THR A 88 -6.80 0.48 -5.82
N ILE A 89 -6.37 -0.36 -6.77
CA ILE A 89 -5.87 -0.02 -8.09
C ILE A 89 -7.10 0.17 -8.97
N ASP A 90 -7.55 1.42 -9.09
CA ASP A 90 -8.76 1.74 -9.83
C ASP A 90 -8.50 1.71 -11.35
N THR A 91 -7.31 2.15 -11.77
CA THR A 91 -6.79 2.06 -13.14
C THR A 91 -5.29 1.78 -13.11
N PRO A 92 -4.63 1.44 -14.25
CA PRO A 92 -3.18 1.23 -14.29
C PRO A 92 -2.33 2.43 -13.84
N THR A 93 -2.93 3.63 -13.71
CA THR A 93 -2.25 4.86 -13.29
C THR A 93 -2.93 5.55 -12.10
N HIS A 94 -3.95 4.92 -11.50
CA HIS A 94 -4.71 5.51 -10.38
C HIS A 94 -4.84 4.51 -9.23
N TRP A 95 -4.39 4.93 -8.06
CA TRP A 95 -4.45 4.17 -6.81
C TRP A 95 -5.16 4.98 -5.75
N THR A 96 -6.18 4.41 -5.12
CA THR A 96 -6.96 5.07 -4.06
C THR A 96 -6.74 4.37 -2.74
N VAL A 97 -6.26 5.09 -1.74
CA VAL A 97 -6.22 4.59 -0.36
C VAL A 97 -7.65 4.53 0.19
N ARG A 98 -7.99 3.40 0.82
CA ARG A 98 -9.33 3.14 1.38
C ARG A 98 -9.30 3.07 2.90
N GLN A 99 -8.17 2.64 3.47
CA GLN A 99 -8.00 2.51 4.90
C GLN A 99 -6.56 2.84 5.26
N LEU A 100 -6.39 3.63 6.32
CA LEU A 100 -5.11 3.94 6.93
C LEU A 100 -5.16 3.49 8.39
N GLN A 101 -4.18 2.68 8.79
CA GLN A 101 -3.98 2.24 10.16
C GLN A 101 -2.60 2.67 10.62
N LEU A 102 -2.55 3.19 11.85
CA LEU A 102 -1.33 3.57 12.55
C LEU A 102 -1.25 2.75 13.82
N THR A 103 -0.14 2.05 14.00
CA THR A 103 0.13 1.29 15.23
C THR A 103 1.39 1.85 15.86
N LEU A 104 1.33 2.23 17.13
CA LEU A 104 2.52 2.66 17.86
C LEU A 104 3.54 1.52 17.90
N ALA A 105 4.79 1.80 17.55
CA ALA A 105 5.88 0.85 17.65
C ALA A 105 6.75 1.23 18.86
N CYS A 106 6.64 0.42 19.91
CA CYS A 106 7.24 0.69 21.21
C CYS A 106 8.47 -0.19 21.50
N SER A 107 9.38 0.36 22.29
CA SER A 107 10.62 -0.24 22.77
C SER A 107 10.33 -1.47 23.67
N GLY A 108 10.06 -2.62 23.06
CA GLY A 108 9.75 -3.87 23.77
C GLY A 108 8.75 -4.78 23.04
N GLU A 109 7.92 -4.21 22.15
CA GLU A 109 6.87 -4.95 21.44
C GLU A 109 7.39 -5.60 20.14
N GLY A 110 8.40 -4.98 19.50
CA GLY A 110 9.04 -5.51 18.28
C GLY A 110 9.78 -6.83 18.47
N ALA A 111 10.29 -7.11 19.69
CA ALA A 111 10.91 -8.40 20.01
C ALA A 111 9.89 -9.54 20.16
N ALA A 112 8.68 -9.24 20.64
CA ALA A 112 7.60 -10.22 20.82
C ALA A 112 6.87 -10.52 19.50
N ALA A 113 6.61 -9.52 18.66
CA ALA A 113 5.95 -9.70 17.37
C ALA A 113 6.83 -10.43 16.34
N ALA A 114 8.14 -10.15 16.30
CA ALA A 114 9.09 -10.85 15.44
C ALA A 114 9.27 -12.33 15.83
N ALA A 115 9.20 -12.66 17.13
CA ALA A 115 9.25 -14.04 17.61
C ALA A 115 7.94 -14.81 17.36
N ALA A 116 6.80 -14.13 17.29
CA ALA A 116 5.49 -14.75 17.00
C ALA A 116 5.27 -15.01 15.50
N ALA A 117 5.80 -14.17 14.61
CA ALA A 117 5.68 -14.35 13.16
C ALA A 117 6.62 -15.43 12.57
N GLN A 118 7.53 -15.99 13.38
CA GLN A 118 8.45 -17.06 13.02
C GLN A 118 8.03 -18.44 13.56
N ARG A 119 6.83 -18.56 14.14
CA ARG A 119 6.26 -19.82 14.63
C ARG A 119 5.11 -20.29 13.75
#